data_AF-A0A7M7PJM1-F1
#
_entry.id   AF-A0A7M7PJM1-F1
#
_cell.length_a   1.000
_cell.length_b   1.000
_cell.length_c   1.000
_cell.angle_alpha   90.00
_cell.angle_beta   90.00
_cell.angle_gamma   90.00
#
_symmetry.space_group_name_H-M   'P 1'
#
loop_
_entity.id
_entity.type
_entity.pdbx_description
1 polymer ?
#
loop_
_entity_poly.entity_id
_entity_poly.type
_entity_poly.pdbx_seq_one_letter_code
_entity_poly.pdbx_strand_id
1 'polypeptide(L)'
;MDPSSSLPANHLLMKLRGKVITSCKHSQAREAREKAVEMGQLNIESVRYHCGPYSDRLGIYLLDMADILLIEMGRIQEARKYLTEAKRVLEVTHGPQHSLMLTKVQELHDLAEWFPLLSVTADNTCLASVTDVNKKTRPFI
;
A
#
# COMPACT_ATOMS: atom_id res chain seq x y z
N MET A 1 -2.69 -20.26 32.68
CA MET A 1 -1.86 -19.72 31.57
C MET A 1 -1.99 -18.21 31.65
N ASP A 2 -0.91 -17.52 32.02
CA ASP A 2 -0.95 -16.07 32.23
C ASP A 2 -0.98 -15.32 30.90
N PRO A 3 -1.97 -14.44 30.66
CA PRO A 3 -2.07 -13.63 29.44
C PRO A 3 -0.87 -12.69 29.25
N SER A 4 -0.11 -12.41 30.31
CA SER A 4 1.06 -11.52 30.27
C SER A 4 2.28 -12.14 29.60
N SER A 5 2.40 -13.48 29.60
CA SER A 5 3.54 -14.20 29.03
C SER A 5 3.58 -14.18 27.49
N SER A 6 2.42 -13.99 26.85
CA SER A 6 2.27 -13.99 25.39
C SER A 6 2.34 -12.59 24.77
N LEU A 7 2.10 -11.52 25.54
CA LEU A 7 2.12 -10.14 25.03
C LEU A 7 3.48 -9.73 24.43
N PRO A 8 4.64 -10.02 25.05
CA PRO A 8 5.95 -9.70 24.47
C PRO A 8 6.24 -10.51 23.19
N ALA A 9 5.84 -11.78 23.17
CA ALA A 9 6.00 -12.66 22.01
C ALA A 9 5.15 -12.19 20.82
N ASN A 10 3.92 -11.76 21.08
CA ASN A 10 3.01 -11.23 20.06
C ASN A 10 3.52 -9.91 19.48
N HIS A 11 4.07 -9.02 20.31
CA HIS A 11 4.69 -7.78 19.83
C HIS A 11 5.92 -8.03 18.97
N LEU A 12 6.76 -8.99 19.35
CA LEU A 12 7.93 -9.38 18.56
C LEU A 12 7.50 -9.98 17.21
N LEU A 13 6.53 -10.90 17.24
CA LEU A 13 5.95 -11.49 16.03
C LEU A 13 5.36 -10.41 15.12
N MET A 14 4.67 -9.41 15.70
CA MET A 14 4.12 -8.28 14.96
C MET A 14 5.21 -7.49 14.23
N LYS A 15 6.33 -7.19 14.89
CA LYS A 15 7.47 -6.49 14.27
C LYS A 15 8.11 -7.33 13.17
N LEU A 16 8.23 -8.63 13.39
CA LEU A 16 8.89 -9.55 12.46
C LEU A 16 8.08 -9.69 11.16
N ARG A 17 6.76 -9.85 11.28
CA ARG A 17 5.82 -9.83 10.16
C ARG A 17 5.84 -8.49 9.41
N GLY A 18 5.90 -7.38 10.15
CA GLY A 18 6.06 -6.04 9.57
C GLY A 18 7.28 -5.91 8.66
N LYS A 19 8.43 -6.45 9.11
CA LYS A 19 9.67 -6.43 8.31
C LYS A 19 9.58 -7.28 7.03
N VAL A 20 8.85 -8.39 7.07
CA VAL A 20 8.68 -9.24 5.88
C VAL A 20 8.01 -8.48 4.75
N ILE A 21 6.96 -7.69 5.04
CA ILE A 21 6.30 -6.82 4.06
C ILE A 21 7.30 -5.89 3.39
N THR A 22 8.06 -5.14 4.19
CA THR A 22 9.01 -4.16 3.67
C THR A 22 10.13 -4.81 2.85
N SER A 23 10.63 -5.98 3.27
CA SER A 23 11.74 -6.67 2.60
C SER A 23 11.31 -7.38 1.30
N CYS A 24 10.08 -7.87 1.24
CA CYS A 24 9.57 -8.60 0.07
C CYS A 24 8.97 -7.69 -1.01
N LYS A 25 8.80 -6.39 -0.71
CA LYS A 25 8.23 -5.39 -1.61
C LYS A 25 8.91 -5.34 -2.99
N HIS A 26 10.24 -5.53 -3.05
CA HIS A 26 11.02 -5.52 -4.29
C HIS A 26 11.54 -6.90 -4.68
N SER A 27 10.96 -7.97 -4.13
CA SER A 27 11.37 -9.33 -4.50
C SER A 27 10.88 -9.67 -5.90
N GLN A 28 11.78 -10.15 -6.75
CA GLN A 28 11.42 -10.70 -8.07
C GLN A 28 10.62 -12.01 -7.95
N ALA A 29 10.65 -12.68 -6.79
CA ALA A 29 9.93 -13.91 -6.57
C ALA A 29 8.45 -13.64 -6.28
N ARG A 30 7.57 -14.02 -7.20
CA ARG A 30 6.11 -13.92 -7.03
C ARG A 30 5.62 -14.60 -5.75
N GLU A 31 6.11 -15.81 -5.47
CA GLU A 31 5.75 -16.57 -4.26
C GLU A 31 6.12 -15.81 -2.98
N ALA A 32 7.26 -15.12 -2.97
CA ALA A 32 7.68 -14.32 -1.82
C ALA A 32 6.74 -13.14 -1.58
N ARG A 33 6.24 -12.51 -2.65
CA ARG A 33 5.25 -11.42 -2.58
C ARG A 33 3.88 -11.92 -2.08
N GLU A 34 3.44 -13.09 -2.54
CA GLU A 34 2.20 -13.72 -2.07
C GLU A 34 2.27 -14.04 -0.58
N LYS A 35 3.35 -14.70 -0.12
CA LYS A 35 3.58 -14.99 1.30
C LYS A 35 3.70 -13.72 2.14
N ALA A 36 4.34 -12.67 1.61
CA ALA A 36 4.41 -11.40 2.28
C ALA A 36 3.01 -10.86 2.53
N VAL A 37 2.15 -10.78 1.51
CA VAL A 37 0.77 -10.31 1.65
C VAL A 37 -0.03 -11.16 2.65
N GLU A 38 0.07 -12.49 2.61
CA GLU A 38 -0.61 -13.37 3.58
C GLU A 38 -0.18 -13.09 5.02
N MET A 39 1.14 -13.07 5.27
CA MET A 39 1.70 -12.69 6.57
C MET A 39 1.27 -11.28 6.97
N GLY A 40 1.15 -10.42 5.97
CA GLY A 40 0.70 -9.05 6.05
C GLY A 40 -0.68 -8.90 6.67
N GLN A 41 -1.62 -9.61 6.06
CA GLN A 41 -3.02 -9.65 6.45
C GLN A 41 -3.20 -10.19 7.87
N LEU A 42 -2.46 -11.24 8.22
CA LEU A 42 -2.48 -11.83 9.56
C LEU A 42 -1.92 -10.90 10.66
N ASN A 43 -1.24 -9.82 10.28
CA ASN A 43 -0.59 -8.92 11.21
C ASN A 43 -1.36 -7.62 11.48
N ILE A 44 -2.29 -7.24 10.61
CA ILE A 44 -2.99 -5.94 10.68
C ILE A 44 -3.64 -5.74 12.05
N GLU A 45 -4.32 -6.77 12.57
CA GLU A 45 -5.00 -6.66 13.86
C GLU A 45 -4.01 -6.53 15.02
N SER A 46 -2.87 -7.22 14.96
CA SER A 46 -1.81 -7.07 15.95
C SER A 46 -1.19 -5.66 15.90
N VAL A 47 -0.97 -5.10 14.71
CA VAL A 47 -0.49 -3.73 14.54
C VAL A 47 -1.50 -2.73 15.12
N ARG A 48 -2.80 -2.92 14.82
CA ARG A 48 -3.89 -2.09 15.35
C ARG A 48 -3.95 -2.14 16.88
N TYR A 49 -3.86 -3.34 17.47
CA TYR A 49 -3.91 -3.53 18.91
C TYR A 49 -2.71 -2.89 19.63
N HIS A 50 -1.49 -3.10 19.13
CA HIS A 50 -0.28 -2.65 19.81
C HIS A 50 0.07 -1.18 19.58
N CYS A 51 -0.26 -0.63 18.41
CA CYS A 51 0.08 0.75 18.06
C CYS A 51 -1.10 1.71 18.22
N GLY A 52 -2.33 1.19 18.18
CA GLY A 52 -3.56 1.98 18.19
C GLY A 52 -4.14 2.20 16.79
N PRO A 53 -5.46 2.48 16.70
CA PRO A 53 -6.21 2.52 15.44
C PRO A 53 -5.91 3.73 14.54
N TYR A 54 -5.28 4.78 15.08
CA TYR A 54 -4.81 5.95 14.33
C TYR A 54 -3.32 6.16 14.55
N SER A 55 -2.54 5.08 14.56
CA SER A 55 -1.08 5.19 14.62
C SER A 55 -0.48 5.39 13.25
N ASP A 56 0.58 6.19 13.18
CA ASP A 56 1.42 6.36 11.99
C ASP A 56 1.94 5.00 11.49
N ARG A 57 2.30 4.11 12.41
CA ARG A 57 2.72 2.73 12.13
C ARG A 57 1.64 1.92 11.42
N LEU A 58 0.39 1.99 11.86
CA LEU A 58 -0.71 1.31 11.18
C LEU A 58 -0.90 1.90 9.78
N GLY A 59 -0.88 3.22 9.66
CA GLY A 59 -1.03 3.92 8.38
C GLY A 59 0.05 3.53 7.36
N ILE A 60 1.32 3.56 7.75
CA ILE A 60 2.46 3.17 6.90
C ILE A 60 2.35 1.68 6.54
N TYR A 61 2.00 0.84 7.50
CA TYR A 61 1.86 -0.60 7.26
C TYR A 61 0.79 -0.93 6.21
N LEU A 62 -0.37 -0.28 6.31
CA LEU A 62 -1.45 -0.41 5.33
C LEU A 62 -1.05 0.15 3.96
N LEU A 63 -0.28 1.24 3.94
CA LEU A 63 0.25 1.83 2.70
C LEU A 63 1.23 0.88 1.99
N ASP A 64 2.12 0.23 2.72
CA ASP A 64 3.03 -0.77 2.17
C ASP A 64 2.30 -2.00 1.63
N MET A 65 1.24 -2.45 2.33
CA MET A 65 0.37 -3.52 1.83
C MET A 65 -0.32 -3.13 0.52
N ALA A 66 -0.86 -1.91 0.44
CA ALA A 66 -1.49 -1.41 -0.77
C ALA A 66 -0.50 -1.33 -1.94
N ASP A 67 0.73 -0.89 -1.69
CA ASP A 67 1.80 -0.76 -2.69
C ASP A 67 2.15 -2.11 -3.32
N ILE A 68 2.38 -3.15 -2.51
CA ILE A 68 2.66 -4.51 -3.00
C ILE A 68 1.47 -5.05 -3.80
N LEU A 69 0.25 -4.90 -3.28
CA LEU A 69 -0.94 -5.40 -3.96
C LEU A 69 -1.16 -4.71 -5.31
N LEU A 70 -0.91 -3.40 -5.39
CA LEU A 70 -1.14 -2.61 -6.60
C LEU A 70 -0.01 -2.79 -7.62
N ILE A 71 1.21 -2.42 -7.25
CA ILE A 71 2.35 -2.32 -8.17
C ILE A 71 2.86 -3.71 -8.55
N GLU A 72 3.00 -4.58 -7.54
CA GLU A 72 3.72 -5.82 -7.71
C GLU A 72 2.79 -6.97 -8.14
N MET A 73 1.54 -6.96 -7.68
CA MET A 73 0.59 -8.04 -7.91
C MET A 73 -0.60 -7.68 -8.81
N GLY A 74 -0.83 -6.40 -9.12
CA GLY A 74 -1.98 -5.96 -9.92
C GLY A 74 -3.36 -6.21 -9.26
N ARG A 75 -3.40 -6.52 -7.95
CA ARG A 75 -4.62 -6.80 -7.16
C ARG A 75 -5.29 -5.49 -6.72
N ILE A 76 -5.74 -4.70 -7.69
CA ILE A 76 -6.25 -3.33 -7.50
C ILE A 76 -7.37 -3.26 -6.45
N GLN A 77 -8.33 -4.19 -6.49
CA GLN A 77 -9.48 -4.18 -5.58
C GLN A 77 -9.09 -4.39 -4.12
N GLU A 78 -8.06 -5.20 -3.87
CA GLU A 78 -7.55 -5.42 -2.52
C GLU A 78 -6.68 -4.25 -2.07
N ALA A 79 -5.83 -3.72 -2.96
CA ALA A 79 -5.03 -2.53 -2.69
C ALA A 79 -5.90 -1.34 -2.27
N ARG A 80 -7.04 -1.12 -2.95
CA ARG A 80 -7.98 -0.03 -2.64
C ARG A 80 -8.51 -0.06 -1.21
N LYS A 81 -8.77 -1.25 -0.66
CA LYS A 81 -9.24 -1.40 0.74
C LYS A 81 -8.20 -0.85 1.71
N TYR A 82 -6.95 -1.30 1.56
CA TYR A 82 -5.86 -0.87 2.44
C TYR A 82 -5.47 0.59 2.21
N LEU A 83 -5.46 1.05 0.96
CA LEU A 83 -5.14 2.44 0.64
C LEU A 83 -6.16 3.43 1.20
N THR A 84 -7.45 3.08 1.13
CA THR A 84 -8.53 3.90 1.72
C THR A 84 -8.34 4.04 3.23
N GLU A 85 -8.04 2.94 3.91
CA GLU A 85 -7.79 2.97 5.35
C GLU A 85 -6.48 3.69 5.70
N ALA A 86 -5.40 3.43 4.97
CA ALA A 86 -4.12 4.10 5.14
C ALA A 86 -4.25 5.61 5.01
N LYS A 87 -4.98 6.09 3.99
CA LYS A 87 -5.28 7.51 3.80
C LYS A 87 -5.97 8.10 5.03
N ARG A 88 -7.05 7.47 5.52
CA ARG A 88 -7.77 7.94 6.71
C ARG A 88 -6.87 8.01 7.95
N VAL A 89 -6.10 6.96 8.20
CA VAL A 89 -5.19 6.91 9.35
C VAL A 89 -4.10 7.97 9.24
N LEU A 90 -3.42 8.05 8.11
CA LEU A 90 -2.29 8.96 7.90
C LEU A 90 -2.71 10.43 7.83
N GLU A 91 -3.92 10.72 7.35
CA GLU A 91 -4.49 12.06 7.37
C GLU A 91 -4.77 12.53 8.79
N VAL A 92 -5.27 11.64 9.68
CA VAL A 92 -5.44 11.95 11.10
C VAL A 92 -4.10 12.18 11.79
N THR A 93 -3.08 11.36 11.49
CA THR A 93 -1.79 11.46 12.20
C THR A 93 -0.91 12.60 11.72
N HIS A 94 -0.91 12.91 10.42
CA HIS A 94 0.02 13.87 9.83
C HIS A 94 -0.67 15.14 9.30
N GLY A 95 -1.98 15.09 9.06
CA GLY A 95 -2.72 16.12 8.33
C GLY A 95 -2.65 15.95 6.81
N PRO A 96 -3.62 16.52 6.07
CA PRO A 96 -3.75 16.34 4.63
C PRO A 96 -2.61 16.96 3.80
N GLN A 97 -1.93 17.98 4.35
CA GLN A 97 -0.83 18.69 3.67
C GLN A 97 0.55 18.09 3.92
N HIS A 98 0.62 16.99 4.68
CA HIS A 98 1.89 16.34 4.93
C HIS A 98 2.48 15.76 3.65
N SER A 99 3.80 15.83 3.51
CA SER A 99 4.51 15.39 2.29
C SER A 99 4.19 13.94 1.90
N LEU A 100 4.08 13.03 2.87
CA LEU A 100 3.67 11.64 2.66
C LEU A 100 2.30 11.51 1.98
N MET A 101 1.35 12.38 2.35
CA MET A 101 -0.01 12.37 1.79
C MET A 101 0.00 12.84 0.34
N LEU A 102 0.69 13.96 0.08
CA LEU A 102 0.75 14.61 -1.23
C LEU A 102 1.60 13.84 -2.26
N THR A 103 2.50 12.98 -1.81
CA THR A 103 3.37 12.19 -2.68
C THR A 103 2.86 10.76 -2.77
N LYS A 104 3.20 9.92 -1.79
CA LYS A 104 3.03 8.48 -1.90
C LYS A 104 1.56 8.04 -1.84
N VAL A 105 0.77 8.61 -0.93
CA VAL A 105 -0.64 8.22 -0.79
C VAL A 105 -1.44 8.66 -2.02
N GLN A 106 -1.22 9.90 -2.48
CA GLN A 106 -1.87 10.42 -3.67
C GLN A 106 -1.47 9.65 -4.93
N GLU A 107 -0.18 9.37 -5.12
CA GLU A 107 0.33 8.59 -6.26
C GLU A 107 -0.32 7.20 -6.35
N LEU A 108 -0.34 6.45 -5.25
CA LEU A 108 -0.97 5.13 -5.23
C LEU A 108 -2.48 5.20 -5.44
N HIS A 109 -3.13 6.28 -4.99
CA HIS A 109 -4.57 6.49 -5.17
C HIS A 109 -4.88 6.72 -6.63
N ASP A 110 -4.14 7.61 -7.28
CA ASP A 110 -4.29 7.88 -8.70
C ASP A 110 -4.00 6.63 -9.52
N LEU A 111 -2.94 5.89 -9.22
CA LEU A 111 -2.67 4.62 -9.91
C LEU A 111 -3.82 3.61 -9.77
N ALA A 112 -4.38 3.45 -8.57
CA ALA A 112 -5.51 2.56 -8.35
C ALA A 112 -6.77 2.98 -9.13
N GLU A 113 -6.99 4.30 -9.33
CA GLU A 113 -8.10 4.86 -10.12
C GLU A 113 -7.93 4.69 -11.62
N TRP A 114 -6.71 4.80 -12.14
CA TRP A 114 -6.45 4.81 -13.58
C TRP A 114 -6.21 3.40 -14.15
N PHE A 115 -5.81 2.43 -13.32
CA PHE A 115 -5.54 1.05 -13.75
C PHE A 115 -6.69 0.36 -14.50
N PRO A 116 -7.97 0.47 -14.08
CA PRO A 116 -9.10 -0.11 -14.83
C PRO A 116 -9.27 0.45 -16.24
N LEU A 117 -8.83 1.69 -16.49
CA LEU A 117 -8.94 2.33 -17.81
C LEU A 117 -7.81 1.90 -18.74
N LEU A 118 -6.63 1.59 -18.21
CA LEU A 118 -5.48 1.12 -19.00
C LEU A 118 -5.69 -0.30 -19.55
N SER A 119 -6.36 -1.20 -18.80
CA SER A 119 -6.68 -2.54 -19.29
C SER A 119 -7.71 -2.54 -20.42
N VAL A 120 -8.66 -1.61 -20.41
CA VAL A 120 -9.67 -1.47 -21.49
C VAL A 120 -9.04 -0.96 -22.79
N THR A 121 -7.96 -0.18 -22.71
CA THR A 121 -7.24 0.32 -23.90
C THR A 121 -6.29 -0.70 -24.53
N ALA A 122 -5.91 -1.76 -23.82
CA ALA A 122 -4.99 -2.79 -24.34
C ALA A 122 -5.67 -3.78 -25.29
N ASP A 123 -6.99 -3.95 -25.19
CA ASP A 123 -7.76 -4.89 -26.01
C ASP A 123 -8.35 -4.27 -27.28
N ASN A 124 -8.26 -2.94 -27.44
CA ASN A 124 -8.71 -2.22 -28.65
C ASN A 124 -7.51 -1.66 -29.43
N THR A 125 -6.95 -2.51 -30.29
CA THR A 125 -5.99 -2.26 -31.38
C THR A 125 -5.80 -0.81 -31.84
N CYS A 126 -4.61 -0.24 -31.62
CA CYS A 126 -3.69 0.23 -32.67
C CYS A 126 -2.42 0.83 -32.07
N LEU A 127 -1.26 0.37 -32.55
CA LEU A 127 0.03 1.03 -32.38
C LEU A 127 -0.05 2.47 -32.92
N ALA A 128 -0.17 3.45 -32.02
CA ALA A 128 0.29 4.80 -32.26
C ALA A 128 1.32 5.14 -31.18
N SER A 129 2.57 5.23 -31.65
CA SER A 129 3.78 5.64 -30.95
C SER A 129 3.57 6.62 -29.79
N VAL A 130 3.94 6.18 -28.58
CA VAL A 130 4.12 7.03 -27.39
C VAL A 130 5.44 7.79 -27.53
N THR A 131 5.46 8.81 -28.40
CA THR A 131 6.50 9.85 -28.38
C THR A 131 5.93 11.27 -28.37
N ASP A 132 4.60 11.46 -28.33
CA ASP A 132 3.99 12.78 -28.55
C ASP A 132 3.01 13.27 -27.46
N VAL A 133 3.16 12.82 -26.21
CA VAL A 133 2.38 13.37 -25.07
C VAL A 133 3.21 14.30 -24.17
N ASN A 134 4.52 14.44 -24.41
CA ASN A 134 5.40 15.21 -23.55
C ASN A 134 5.51 16.72 -23.88
N LYS A 135 4.49 17.34 -24.50
CA LYS A 135 4.57 18.79 -24.88
C LYS A 135 3.40 19.71 -24.55
N LYS A 136 2.24 19.25 -24.09
CA LYS A 136 1.13 20.14 -23.66
C LYS A 136 0.34 19.36 -22.60
N THR A 137 0.32 19.69 -21.32
CA THR A 137 0.00 20.98 -20.70
C THR A 137 0.39 20.94 -19.22
N ARG A 138 1.38 21.73 -18.80
CA ARG A 138 1.38 22.35 -17.47
C ARG A 138 0.75 23.72 -17.62
N PRO A 139 -0.37 24.05 -16.96
CA PRO A 139 -0.68 25.44 -16.70
C PRO A 139 0.07 25.86 -15.44
N PHE A 140 0.97 26.83 -15.62
CA PHE A 140 1.28 27.79 -14.58
C PHE A 140 -0.03 28.43 -14.13
N ILE A 141 -0.36 28.36 -12.83
CA ILE A 141 -0.64 29.51 -11.95
C ILE A 141 -0.14 29.13 -10.56
#